data_AF-A0A3D3NT72-F1
#
_entry.id   AF-A0A3D3NT72-F1
#
_cell.length_a   1.000
_cell.length_b   1.000
_cell.length_c   1.000
_cell.angle_alpha   90.00
_cell.angle_beta   90.00
_cell.angle_gamma   90.00
#
_symmetry.space_group_name_H-M   'P 1'
#
loop_
_entity.id
_entity.type
_entity.pdbx_description
1 polymer ?
#
loop_
_entity_poly.entity_id
_entity_poly.type
_entity_poly.pdbx_seq_one_letter_code
_entity_poly.pdbx_strand_id
1 'polypeptide(L)'
;MLRWLAFLLCLSVFVAAMGWISLRALGLEEERRSDAIEAQIQERMRLALWRMDALTSALLIRENARPPWHYQPFYQPDDAFTADNRALGKGEVVLPSPLLAGLPDLVKLHFEKTHSGSLNSPQAPEGEERERALGWYAVSPQFQQGMDSLRALSGLLARHPEFAVPTPAPQPQQQGKTASATPPAKQEVSKVDQLQADVNLREQMTRNTLITQNVGAEKTEQFKLPLLKRA
;
A
#
# COMPACT_ATOMS: atom_id res chain seq x y z
N MET A 1 71.85 50.19 -2.08
CA MET A 1 71.42 48.91 -2.70
C MET A 1 70.87 47.92 -1.69
N LEU A 2 71.59 47.57 -0.61
CA LEU A 2 71.15 46.55 0.36
C LEU A 2 69.77 46.80 1.01
N ARG A 3 69.45 48.06 1.34
CA ARG A 3 68.15 48.46 1.91
C ARG A 3 66.96 48.18 0.98
N TRP A 4 67.15 48.34 -0.32
CA TRP A 4 66.10 48.07 -1.31
C TRP A 4 65.87 46.57 -1.48
N LEU A 5 66.92 45.76 -1.40
CA LEU A 5 66.80 44.29 -1.44
C LEU A 5 66.04 43.74 -0.22
N ALA A 6 66.33 44.26 0.98
CA ALA A 6 65.61 43.85 2.19
C ALA A 6 64.11 44.17 2.12
N PHE A 7 63.75 45.33 1.56
CA PHE A 7 62.36 45.72 1.35
C PHE A 7 61.66 44.80 0.34
N LEU A 8 62.29 44.52 -0.81
CA LEU A 8 61.74 43.61 -1.82
C LEU A 8 61.57 42.18 -1.29
N LEU A 9 62.50 41.69 -0.47
CA LEU A 9 62.41 40.38 0.17
C LEU A 9 61.18 40.33 1.09
N CYS A 10 61.01 41.32 1.97
CA CYS A 10 59.87 41.38 2.88
C CYS A 10 58.54 41.48 2.13
N LEU A 11 58.48 42.32 1.10
CA LEU A 11 57.30 42.45 0.24
C LEU A 11 56.96 41.13 -0.47
N SER A 12 57.99 40.44 -0.99
CA SER A 12 57.81 39.14 -1.67
C SER A 12 57.21 38.09 -0.73
N VAL A 13 57.71 37.99 0.50
CA VAL A 13 57.17 37.06 1.51
C VAL A 13 55.72 37.39 1.84
N PHE A 14 55.39 38.67 2.02
CA PHE A 14 54.02 39.10 2.31
C PHE A 14 53.04 38.76 1.17
N VAL A 15 53.42 39.07 -0.08
CA VAL A 15 52.59 38.77 -1.25
C VAL A 15 52.42 37.25 -1.43
N ALA A 16 53.48 36.46 -1.20
CA ALA A 16 53.41 35.01 -1.25
C ALA A 16 52.45 34.44 -0.20
N ALA A 17 52.50 34.93 1.04
CA ALA A 17 51.60 34.50 2.11
C ALA A 17 50.14 34.85 1.80
N MET A 18 49.88 36.08 1.35
CA MET A 18 48.53 36.54 0.99
C MET A 18 47.96 35.74 -0.19
N GLY A 19 48.78 35.51 -1.22
CA GLY A 19 48.40 34.70 -2.38
C GLY A 19 48.08 33.26 -1.99
N TRP A 20 48.89 32.64 -1.11
CA TRP A 20 48.64 31.28 -0.63
C TRP A 20 47.31 31.16 0.11
N ILE A 21 47.00 32.10 1.00
CA ILE A 21 45.73 32.12 1.75
C ILE A 21 44.56 32.31 0.78
N SER A 22 44.69 33.19 -0.21
CA SER A 22 43.64 33.42 -1.22
C SER A 22 43.36 32.16 -2.04
N LEU A 23 44.40 31.43 -2.45
CA LEU A 23 44.23 30.17 -3.18
C LEU A 23 43.59 29.08 -2.32
N ARG A 24 43.92 29.03 -1.02
CA ARG A 24 43.28 28.10 -0.08
C ARG A 24 41.81 28.44 0.17
N ALA A 25 41.46 29.72 0.25
CA ALA A 25 40.08 30.16 0.38
C ALA A 25 39.23 29.73 -0.84
N LEU A 26 39.75 29.92 -2.06
CA LEU A 26 39.07 29.52 -3.30
C LEU A 26 38.84 28.00 -3.36
N GLY A 27 39.78 27.18 -2.88
CA GLY A 27 39.60 25.72 -2.79
C GLY A 27 38.44 25.33 -1.86
N LEU A 28 38.33 25.98 -0.70
CA LEU A 28 37.24 25.73 0.26
C LEU A 28 35.88 26.19 -0.26
N GLU A 29 35.83 27.24 -1.09
CA GLU A 29 34.59 27.68 -1.71
C GLU A 29 34.05 26.67 -2.71
N GLU A 30 34.92 26.00 -3.47
CA GLU A 30 34.52 24.96 -4.42
C GLU A 30 33.98 23.72 -3.69
N GLU A 31 34.63 23.29 -2.60
CA GLU A 31 34.13 22.19 -1.75
C GLU A 31 32.77 22.52 -1.11
N ARG A 32 32.60 23.75 -0.59
CA ARG A 32 31.29 24.19 -0.06
C ARG A 32 30.21 24.20 -1.13
N ARG A 33 30.57 24.52 -2.38
CA ARG A 33 29.63 24.54 -3.50
C ARG A 33 29.17 23.13 -3.85
N SER A 34 30.07 22.14 -3.88
CA SER A 34 29.68 20.74 -4.10
C SER A 34 28.76 20.25 -2.98
N ASP A 35 29.11 20.53 -1.72
CA ASP A 35 28.30 20.11 -0.56
C ASP A 35 26.90 20.74 -0.59
N ALA A 36 26.81 22.02 -0.98
CA ALA A 36 25.53 22.71 -1.09
C ALA A 36 24.65 22.11 -2.21
N ILE A 37 25.24 21.72 -3.35
CA ILE A 37 24.51 21.07 -4.44
C ILE A 37 24.03 19.68 -3.99
N GLU A 38 24.89 18.88 -3.36
CA GLU A 38 24.51 17.57 -2.84
C GLU A 38 23.39 17.68 -1.81
N ALA A 39 23.48 18.62 -0.86
CA ALA A 39 22.42 18.87 0.12
C ALA A 39 21.08 19.21 -0.55
N GLN A 40 21.08 20.01 -1.62
CA GLN A 40 19.86 20.31 -2.38
C GLN A 40 19.29 19.08 -3.08
N ILE A 41 20.13 18.22 -3.64
CA ILE A 41 19.69 16.97 -4.28
C ILE A 41 19.09 16.04 -3.22
N GLN A 42 19.75 15.88 -2.07
CA GLN A 42 19.25 15.08 -0.95
C GLN A 42 17.91 15.58 -0.44
N GLU A 43 17.74 16.88 -0.24
CA GLU A 43 16.46 17.43 0.23
C GLU A 43 15.35 17.25 -0.81
N ARG A 44 15.65 17.44 -2.10
CA ARG A 44 14.68 17.17 -3.18
C ARG A 44 14.28 15.70 -3.23
N MET A 45 15.24 14.78 -3.09
CA MET A 45 14.96 13.34 -3.02
C MET A 45 14.09 13.00 -1.81
N ARG A 46 14.42 13.55 -0.64
CA ARG A 46 13.63 13.37 0.58
C ARG A 46 12.20 13.88 0.43
N LEU A 47 12.02 15.06 -0.15
CA LEU A 47 10.70 15.64 -0.42
C LEU A 47 9.92 14.84 -1.46
N ALA A 48 10.58 14.37 -2.52
CA ALA A 48 9.95 13.52 -3.53
C ALA A 48 9.49 12.19 -2.91
N LEU A 49 10.34 11.54 -2.12
CA LEU A 49 10.00 10.30 -1.43
C LEU A 49 8.84 10.49 -0.47
N TRP A 50 8.84 11.57 0.31
CA TRP A 50 7.75 11.88 1.24
C TRP A 50 6.42 12.11 0.49
N ARG A 51 6.46 12.80 -0.66
CA ARG A 51 5.29 12.99 -1.52
C ARG A 51 4.79 11.68 -2.11
N MET A 52 5.69 10.80 -2.55
CA MET A 52 5.32 9.47 -3.04
C MET A 52 4.66 8.65 -1.93
N ASP A 53 5.25 8.61 -0.74
CA ASP A 53 4.74 7.86 0.40
C ASP A 53 3.36 8.35 0.85
N ALA A 54 3.15 9.67 0.89
CA ALA A 54 1.85 10.25 1.20
C ALA A 54 0.76 9.87 0.19
N LEU A 55 1.08 9.93 -1.11
CA LEU A 55 0.13 9.54 -2.18
C LEU A 55 -0.17 8.04 -2.16
N THR A 56 0.85 7.19 -1.95
CA THR A 56 0.69 5.74 -1.86
C THR A 56 -0.13 5.35 -0.62
N SER A 57 0.11 5.98 0.53
CA SER A 57 -0.63 5.73 1.76
C SER A 57 -2.12 6.06 1.60
N ALA A 58 -2.44 7.20 0.98
CA ALA A 58 -3.82 7.58 0.71
C ALA A 58 -4.52 6.58 -0.22
N LEU A 59 -3.82 6.11 -1.26
CA LEU A 59 -4.35 5.07 -2.16
C LEU A 59 -4.60 3.75 -1.41
N LEU A 60 -3.65 3.31 -0.59
CA LEU A 60 -3.73 2.05 0.14
C LEU A 60 -4.90 2.05 1.14
N ILE A 61 -5.12 3.16 1.86
CA ILE A 61 -6.25 3.29 2.79
C ILE A 61 -7.58 3.13 2.04
N ARG A 62 -7.71 3.77 0.87
CA ARG A 62 -8.94 3.69 0.06
C ARG A 62 -9.20 2.27 -0.43
N GLU A 63 -8.16 1.57 -0.88
CA GLU A 63 -8.30 0.20 -1.37
C GLU A 63 -8.53 -0.79 -0.22
N ASN A 64 -7.92 -0.60 0.95
CA ASN A 64 -8.16 -1.45 2.12
C ASN A 64 -9.61 -1.33 2.63
N ALA A 65 -10.18 -0.12 2.58
CA ALA A 65 -11.57 0.12 2.96
C ALA A 65 -12.59 -0.41 1.93
N ARG A 66 -12.14 -0.91 0.77
CA ARG A 66 -13.04 -1.39 -0.28
C ARG A 66 -13.47 -2.84 -0.03
N PRO A 67 -14.77 -3.13 0.00
CA PRO A 67 -15.26 -4.50 0.09
C PRO A 67 -14.85 -5.39 -1.09
N PRO A 68 -14.64 -6.71 -0.87
CA PRO A 68 -14.20 -7.64 -1.92
C PRO A 68 -15.11 -7.71 -3.15
N TRP A 69 -16.43 -7.64 -2.96
CA TRP A 69 -17.41 -7.74 -4.05
C TRP A 69 -17.39 -6.52 -5.00
N HIS A 70 -16.80 -5.39 -4.61
CA HIS A 70 -16.57 -4.28 -5.54
C HIS A 70 -15.52 -4.58 -6.60
N TYR A 71 -14.71 -5.65 -6.44
CA TYR A 71 -13.75 -6.07 -7.45
C TYR A 71 -14.35 -6.96 -8.55
N GLN A 72 -15.64 -7.26 -8.47
CA GLN A 72 -16.39 -7.88 -9.57
C GLN A 72 -17.06 -6.79 -10.42
N PRO A 73 -17.27 -6.98 -11.73
CA PRO A 73 -17.93 -5.97 -12.57
C PRO A 73 -19.35 -5.64 -12.09
N PHE A 74 -20.07 -6.66 -11.62
CA PHE A 74 -21.39 -6.55 -11.04
C PHE A 74 -21.45 -7.31 -9.71
N TYR A 75 -22.18 -6.77 -8.75
CA TYR A 75 -22.37 -7.40 -7.45
C TYR A 75 -23.83 -7.31 -7.00
N GLN A 76 -24.19 -8.21 -6.09
CA GLN A 76 -25.49 -8.25 -5.45
C GLN A 76 -25.31 -7.80 -4.00
N PRO A 77 -25.86 -6.65 -3.58
CA PRO A 77 -25.82 -6.26 -2.19
C PRO A 77 -26.71 -7.18 -1.36
N ASP A 78 -26.28 -7.48 -0.14
CA ASP A 78 -27.09 -8.26 0.79
C ASP A 78 -28.26 -7.45 1.38
N ASP A 79 -28.13 -6.12 1.45
CA ASP A 79 -29.08 -5.19 2.06
C ASP A 79 -29.72 -4.22 1.04
N ALA A 80 -30.27 -4.74 -0.06
CA ALA A 80 -31.05 -3.93 -0.99
C ALA A 80 -32.49 -3.72 -0.48
N PHE A 81 -32.99 -2.49 -0.55
CA PHE A 81 -34.36 -2.15 -0.21
C PHE A 81 -35.07 -1.46 -1.38
N THR A 82 -36.35 -1.77 -1.57
CA THR A 82 -37.23 -1.01 -2.49
C THR A 82 -37.56 0.36 -1.89
N ALA A 83 -38.06 1.29 -2.69
CA ALA A 83 -38.53 2.61 -2.22
C ALA A 83 -39.54 2.51 -1.05
N ASP A 84 -40.35 1.45 -1.03
CA ASP A 84 -41.31 1.16 0.05
C ASP A 84 -40.67 0.50 1.29
N ASN A 85 -39.35 0.56 1.42
CA ASN A 85 -38.56 0.00 2.52
C ASN A 85 -38.70 -1.52 2.69
N ARG A 86 -39.05 -2.23 1.61
CA ARG A 86 -39.09 -3.70 1.55
C ARG A 86 -37.70 -4.25 1.23
N ALA A 87 -37.21 -5.18 2.06
CA ALA A 87 -35.98 -5.91 1.77
C ALA A 87 -36.13 -6.74 0.49
N LEU A 88 -35.17 -6.62 -0.41
CA LEU A 88 -35.05 -7.39 -1.65
C LEU A 88 -34.19 -8.62 -1.37
N GLY A 89 -34.58 -9.76 -1.95
CA GLY A 89 -33.84 -11.01 -1.76
C GLY A 89 -32.47 -10.98 -2.44
N LYS A 90 -31.53 -11.83 -1.98
CA LYS A 90 -30.27 -12.07 -2.71
C LYS A 90 -30.58 -12.47 -4.15
N GLY A 91 -29.97 -11.78 -5.11
CA GLY A 91 -30.18 -12.04 -6.54
C GLY A 91 -31.29 -11.23 -7.23
N GLU A 92 -32.11 -10.49 -6.48
CA GLU A 92 -33.20 -9.69 -7.05
C GLU A 92 -32.69 -8.37 -7.67
N VAL A 93 -31.58 -7.83 -7.15
CA VAL A 93 -30.94 -6.61 -7.66
C VAL A 93 -29.46 -6.86 -7.92
N VAL A 94 -29.02 -6.42 -9.09
CA VAL A 94 -27.61 -6.39 -9.46
C VAL A 94 -27.19 -4.94 -9.66
N LEU A 95 -26.15 -4.52 -8.96
CA LEU A 95 -25.56 -3.20 -9.13
C LEU A 95 -24.22 -3.31 -9.85
N PRO A 96 -23.88 -2.32 -10.70
CA PRO A 96 -22.54 -2.22 -11.23
C PRO A 96 -21.54 -1.85 -10.14
N SER A 97 -20.31 -2.31 -10.31
CA SER A 97 -19.22 -1.90 -9.43
C SER A 97 -18.93 -0.40 -9.55
N PRO A 98 -18.62 0.27 -8.43
CA PRO A 98 -18.13 1.65 -8.48
C PRO A 98 -16.81 1.80 -9.25
N LEU A 99 -16.08 0.71 -9.51
CA LEU A 99 -14.85 0.71 -10.31
C LEU A 99 -15.10 0.84 -11.82
N LEU A 100 -16.33 0.60 -12.29
CA LEU A 100 -16.73 0.83 -13.68
C LEU A 100 -16.81 2.33 -14.02
N ALA A 101 -17.14 3.17 -13.03
CA ALA A 101 -17.42 4.60 -13.23
C ALA A 101 -16.15 5.46 -13.40
N GLY A 102 -14.99 5.01 -12.92
CA GLY A 102 -13.74 5.74 -13.06
C GLY A 102 -12.60 5.13 -12.24
N LEU A 103 -11.39 5.17 -12.80
CA LEU A 103 -10.18 4.72 -12.11
C LEU A 103 -9.54 5.89 -11.35
N PRO A 104 -8.94 5.65 -10.17
CA PRO A 104 -8.02 6.60 -9.55
C PRO A 104 -6.84 6.93 -10.46
N ASP A 105 -6.32 8.16 -10.42
CA ASP A 105 -5.22 8.64 -11.29
C ASP A 105 -3.96 7.75 -11.28
N LEU A 106 -3.66 7.15 -10.12
CA LEU A 106 -2.47 6.30 -9.93
C LEU A 106 -2.72 4.81 -10.23
N VAL A 107 -3.95 4.44 -10.62
CA VAL A 107 -4.33 3.05 -10.89
C VAL A 107 -4.73 2.89 -12.35
N LYS A 108 -4.04 1.99 -13.05
CA LYS A 108 -4.30 1.71 -14.47
C LYS A 108 -5.38 0.66 -14.69
N LEU A 109 -5.47 -0.35 -13.82
CA LEU A 109 -6.42 -1.45 -13.93
C LEU A 109 -6.53 -2.15 -12.57
N HIS A 110 -7.75 -2.55 -12.18
CA HIS A 110 -7.93 -3.53 -11.11
C HIS A 110 -8.13 -4.89 -11.76
N PHE A 111 -7.45 -5.92 -11.25
CA PHE A 111 -7.59 -7.26 -11.76
C PHE A 111 -7.47 -8.27 -10.63
N GLU A 112 -8.16 -9.38 -10.80
CA GLU A 112 -8.07 -10.56 -9.97
C GLU A 112 -7.64 -11.73 -10.84
N LYS A 113 -6.74 -12.57 -10.32
CA LYS A 113 -6.37 -13.82 -10.97
C LYS A 113 -7.07 -14.97 -10.25
N THR A 114 -7.98 -15.62 -10.96
CA THR A 114 -8.71 -16.78 -10.43
C THR A 114 -7.76 -17.97 -10.32
N HIS A 115 -8.10 -18.95 -9.47
CA HIS A 115 -7.36 -20.20 -9.33
C HIS A 115 -7.18 -20.97 -10.66
N SER A 116 -8.13 -20.81 -11.60
CA SER A 116 -8.06 -21.34 -12.97
C SER A 116 -6.99 -20.68 -13.85
N GLY A 117 -6.36 -19.61 -13.38
CA GLY A 117 -5.42 -18.80 -14.15
C GLY A 117 -6.06 -17.69 -14.98
N SER A 118 -7.40 -17.63 -15.03
CA SER A 118 -8.14 -16.57 -15.72
C SER A 118 -7.99 -15.22 -15.01
N LEU A 119 -7.78 -14.16 -15.78
CA LEU A 119 -7.72 -12.78 -15.30
C LEU A 119 -9.10 -12.14 -15.44
N ASN A 120 -9.67 -11.71 -14.33
CA ASN A 120 -10.93 -10.99 -14.31
C ASN A 120 -10.67 -9.54 -13.90
N SER A 121 -11.42 -8.59 -14.47
CA SER A 121 -11.32 -7.19 -14.11
C SER A 121 -12.70 -6.55 -14.03
N PRO A 122 -12.99 -5.77 -12.97
CA PRO A 122 -14.23 -5.01 -12.89
C PRO A 122 -14.43 -4.05 -14.07
N GLN A 123 -13.33 -3.55 -14.65
CA GLN A 123 -13.38 -2.53 -15.71
C GLN A 123 -13.42 -3.12 -17.11
N ALA A 124 -13.25 -4.44 -17.25
CA ALA A 124 -13.33 -5.15 -18.51
C ALA A 124 -14.23 -6.38 -18.36
N PRO A 125 -15.55 -6.20 -18.12
CA PRO A 125 -16.49 -7.31 -18.10
C PRO A 125 -16.53 -8.04 -19.45
N GLU A 126 -16.74 -9.35 -19.40
CA GLU A 126 -16.86 -10.24 -20.55
C GLU A 126 -18.29 -10.83 -20.64
N GLY A 127 -18.68 -11.31 -21.81
CA GLY A 127 -19.97 -12.01 -22.00
C GLY A 127 -21.21 -11.17 -21.70
N GLU A 128 -22.19 -11.76 -20.99
CA GLU A 128 -23.47 -11.11 -20.65
C GLU A 128 -23.30 -9.86 -19.77
N GLU A 129 -22.28 -9.85 -18.91
CA GLU A 129 -21.97 -8.68 -18.07
C GLU A 129 -21.52 -7.49 -18.92
N ARG A 130 -20.83 -7.74 -20.03
CA ARG A 130 -20.46 -6.69 -20.97
C ARG A 130 -21.68 -6.04 -21.59
N GLU A 131 -22.65 -6.83 -22.05
CA GLU A 131 -23.89 -6.30 -22.63
C GLU A 131 -24.65 -5.45 -21.62
N ARG A 132 -24.70 -5.92 -20.37
CA ARG A 132 -25.28 -5.15 -19.25
C ARG A 132 -24.52 -3.85 -18.99
N ALA A 133 -23.19 -3.88 -18.96
CA ALA A 133 -22.36 -2.70 -18.73
C ALA A 133 -22.51 -1.66 -19.84
N LEU A 134 -22.61 -2.11 -21.10
CA LEU A 134 -22.87 -1.24 -22.25
C LEU A 134 -24.22 -0.52 -22.13
N GLY A 135 -25.23 -1.18 -21.57
CA GLY A 135 -26.53 -0.57 -21.29
C GLY A 135 -26.51 0.49 -20.20
N TRP A 136 -25.65 0.35 -19.18
CA TRP A 136 -25.58 1.26 -18.03
C TRP A 136 -24.61 2.44 -18.22
N TYR A 137 -23.44 2.20 -18.80
CA TYR A 137 -22.33 3.17 -18.85
C TYR A 137 -22.01 3.68 -20.25
N ALA A 138 -22.83 3.33 -21.26
CA ALA A 138 -22.78 3.86 -22.62
C ALA A 138 -21.35 4.10 -23.14
N VAL A 139 -20.65 3.05 -23.61
CA VAL A 139 -19.33 3.07 -24.28
C VAL A 139 -18.44 4.26 -23.89
N SER A 140 -18.15 4.41 -22.61
CA SER A 140 -17.23 5.46 -22.18
C SER A 140 -15.82 5.14 -22.69
N PRO A 141 -14.99 6.13 -23.06
CA PRO A 141 -13.59 5.89 -23.44
C PRO A 141 -12.81 5.08 -22.39
N GLN A 142 -13.19 5.23 -21.12
CA GLN A 142 -12.63 4.53 -19.98
C GLN A 142 -12.90 3.01 -20.05
N PHE A 143 -14.07 2.61 -20.56
CA PHE A 143 -14.42 1.20 -20.77
C PHE A 143 -13.49 0.52 -21.79
N GLN A 144 -13.21 1.21 -22.90
CA GLN A 144 -12.26 0.72 -23.92
C GLN A 144 -10.84 0.66 -23.37
N GLN A 145 -10.41 1.70 -22.66
CA GLN A 145 -9.09 1.73 -22.02
C GLN A 145 -8.89 0.58 -21.01
N GLY A 146 -9.94 0.23 -20.26
CA GLY A 146 -9.92 -0.92 -19.33
C GLY A 146 -9.70 -2.24 -20.07
N MET A 147 -10.45 -2.48 -21.15
CA MET A 147 -10.28 -3.69 -21.98
C MET A 147 -8.91 -3.79 -22.63
N ASP A 148 -8.37 -2.68 -23.15
CA ASP A 148 -7.04 -2.64 -23.73
C ASP A 148 -5.94 -2.88 -22.68
N SER A 149 -6.12 -2.33 -21.48
CA SER A 149 -5.21 -2.56 -20.36
C SER A 149 -5.21 -4.01 -19.90
N LEU A 150 -6.39 -4.66 -19.85
CA LEU A 150 -6.49 -6.09 -19.54
C LEU A 150 -5.77 -6.94 -20.60
N ARG A 151 -5.96 -6.62 -21.88
CA ARG A 151 -5.29 -7.32 -22.99
C ARG A 151 -3.78 -7.14 -22.95
N ALA A 152 -3.30 -5.93 -22.63
CA ALA A 152 -1.88 -5.67 -22.45
C ALA A 152 -1.32 -6.45 -21.25
N LEU A 153 -2.03 -6.47 -20.13
CA LEU A 153 -1.65 -7.19 -18.93
C LEU A 153 -1.60 -8.71 -19.16
N SER A 154 -2.60 -9.28 -19.83
CA SER A 154 -2.61 -10.72 -20.14
C SER A 154 -1.45 -11.11 -21.05
N GLY A 155 -1.12 -10.26 -22.04
CA GLY A 155 0.05 -10.44 -22.90
C GLY A 155 1.39 -10.35 -22.15
N LEU A 156 1.49 -9.49 -21.14
CA LEU A 156 2.67 -9.40 -20.27
C LEU A 156 2.78 -10.62 -19.36
N LEU A 157 1.70 -11.01 -18.69
CA LEU A 157 1.69 -12.17 -17.80
C LEU A 157 1.96 -13.49 -18.54
N ALA A 158 1.53 -13.61 -19.80
CA ALA A 158 1.86 -14.78 -20.63
C ALA A 158 3.37 -14.91 -20.91
N ARG A 159 4.13 -13.81 -20.88
CA ARG A 159 5.59 -13.81 -21.08
C ARG A 159 6.36 -14.15 -19.80
N HIS A 160 5.70 -14.10 -18.65
CA HIS A 160 6.29 -14.26 -17.34
C HIS A 160 5.70 -15.50 -16.62
N PRO A 161 6.21 -16.71 -16.91
CA PRO A 161 5.71 -17.95 -16.32
C PRO A 161 5.87 -18.04 -14.80
N GLU A 162 6.71 -17.20 -14.19
CA GLU A 162 6.84 -17.05 -12.74
C GLU A 162 5.55 -16.58 -12.05
N PHE A 163 4.65 -15.93 -12.80
CA PHE A 163 3.32 -15.56 -12.31
C PHE A 163 2.26 -16.61 -12.65
N ALA A 164 2.62 -17.73 -13.28
CA ALA A 164 1.72 -18.87 -13.38
C ALA A 164 1.40 -19.34 -11.95
N VAL A 165 0.12 -19.52 -11.66
CA VAL A 165 -0.31 -19.99 -10.34
C VAL A 165 0.41 -21.33 -10.12
N PRO A 166 1.22 -21.50 -9.06
CA PRO A 166 1.70 -22.81 -8.70
C PRO A 166 0.47 -23.68 -8.55
N THR A 167 0.41 -24.81 -9.28
CA THR A 167 -0.58 -25.86 -9.04
C THR A 167 -0.75 -25.98 -7.53
N PRO A 168 -1.97 -25.89 -6.99
CA PRO A 168 -2.14 -25.99 -5.55
C PRO A 168 -1.39 -27.24 -5.12
N ALA A 169 -0.39 -27.07 -4.24
CA ALA A 169 0.17 -28.21 -3.52
C ALA A 169 -1.04 -28.99 -3.00
N PRO A 170 -1.07 -30.33 -3.10
CA PRO A 170 -2.22 -31.11 -2.68
C PRO A 170 -2.60 -30.65 -1.27
N GLN A 171 -3.68 -29.87 -1.17
CA GLN A 171 -4.35 -29.72 0.10
C GLN A 171 -4.69 -31.15 0.49
N PRO A 172 -4.37 -31.61 1.71
CA PRO A 172 -4.66 -32.97 2.12
C PRO A 172 -6.11 -33.27 1.77
N GLN A 173 -6.27 -34.11 0.74
CA GLN A 173 -7.55 -34.59 0.31
C GLN A 173 -8.13 -35.28 1.53
N GLN A 174 -9.21 -34.74 2.08
CA GLN A 174 -10.10 -35.55 2.90
C GLN A 174 -10.70 -36.59 1.96
N GLN A 175 -9.96 -37.69 1.82
CA GLN A 175 -10.28 -38.82 0.97
C GLN A 175 -11.50 -39.51 1.57
N GLY A 176 -12.55 -39.62 0.76
CA GLY A 176 -13.83 -40.17 1.17
C GLY A 176 -13.73 -41.59 1.72
N LYS A 177 -14.53 -41.86 2.74
CA LYS A 177 -15.16 -43.16 2.95
C LYS A 177 -16.66 -42.99 2.81
N THR A 178 -17.19 -43.32 1.64
CA THR A 178 -18.62 -43.62 1.46
C THR A 178 -18.81 -45.12 1.67
N ALA A 179 -19.41 -45.51 2.79
CA ALA A 179 -20.31 -46.65 2.90
C ALA A 179 -21.02 -46.64 4.27
N SER A 180 -22.28 -46.18 4.23
CA SER A 180 -23.43 -46.62 5.05
C SER A 180 -23.21 -46.98 6.53
N ALA A 181 -23.59 -46.07 7.43
CA ALA A 181 -24.44 -46.35 8.61
C ALA A 181 -24.88 -45.03 9.29
N THR A 182 -26.16 -44.95 9.64
CA THR A 182 -26.83 -43.96 10.50
C THR A 182 -26.13 -43.83 11.89
N PRO A 183 -26.18 -42.66 12.58
CA PRO A 183 -25.14 -42.15 13.49
C PRO A 183 -25.28 -42.52 14.98
N PRO A 184 -24.25 -42.23 15.80
CA PRO A 184 -24.38 -41.19 16.84
C PRO A 184 -23.17 -40.24 16.85
N ALA A 185 -23.36 -38.92 16.75
CA ALA A 185 -23.65 -37.96 17.84
C ALA A 185 -22.41 -37.21 18.40
N LYS A 186 -22.18 -36.02 17.85
CA LYS A 186 -21.96 -34.72 18.54
C LYS A 186 -20.75 -34.45 19.47
N GLN A 187 -19.78 -35.33 19.71
CA GLN A 187 -18.75 -35.04 20.73
C GLN A 187 -17.39 -34.47 20.27
N GLU A 188 -16.97 -34.60 19.01
CA GLU A 188 -15.60 -34.18 18.61
C GLU A 188 -15.49 -32.77 18.04
N VAL A 189 -16.52 -32.27 17.33
CA VAL A 189 -16.50 -30.92 16.74
C VAL A 189 -16.48 -29.83 17.81
N SER A 190 -17.13 -30.05 18.97
CA SER A 190 -17.16 -29.08 20.06
C SER A 190 -15.82 -28.90 20.79
N LYS A 191 -14.90 -29.86 20.71
CA LYS A 191 -13.59 -29.75 21.39
C LYS A 191 -12.60 -28.91 20.60
N VAL A 192 -12.63 -29.00 19.27
CA VAL A 192 -11.69 -28.27 18.40
C VAL A 192 -12.04 -26.78 18.37
N ASP A 193 -13.34 -26.45 18.27
CA ASP A 193 -13.81 -25.06 18.36
C ASP A 193 -13.55 -24.44 19.74
N GLN A 194 -13.70 -25.20 20.83
CA GLN A 194 -13.37 -24.73 22.19
C GLN A 194 -11.87 -24.47 22.37
N LEU A 195 -11.01 -25.32 21.80
CA LEU A 195 -9.56 -25.12 21.86
C LEU A 195 -9.14 -23.89 21.04
N GLN A 196 -9.75 -23.63 19.88
CA GLN A 196 -9.49 -22.41 19.10
C GLN A 196 -10.02 -21.14 19.77
N ALA A 197 -11.20 -21.20 20.41
CA ALA A 197 -11.73 -20.09 21.19
C ALA A 197 -10.83 -19.74 22.39
N ASP A 198 -10.31 -20.74 23.10
CA ASP A 198 -9.39 -20.54 24.24
C ASP A 198 -8.05 -19.93 23.81
N VAL A 199 -7.51 -20.31 22.65
CA VAL A 199 -6.28 -19.72 22.11
C VAL A 199 -6.51 -18.24 21.76
N ASN A 200 -7.60 -17.93 21.06
CA ASN A 200 -7.95 -16.55 20.70
C ASN A 200 -8.20 -15.68 21.95
N LEU A 201 -8.82 -16.23 22.99
CA LEU A 201 -9.07 -15.54 24.25
C LEU A 201 -7.76 -15.24 25.01
N ARG A 202 -6.81 -16.20 25.03
CA ARG A 202 -5.48 -16.01 25.64
C ARG A 202 -4.66 -14.95 24.91
N GLU A 203 -4.73 -14.92 23.58
CA GLU A 203 -4.09 -13.85 22.81
C GLU A 203 -4.69 -12.48 23.10
N GLN A 204 -6.03 -12.39 23.20
CA GLN A 204 -6.71 -11.13 23.53
C GLN A 204 -6.36 -10.62 24.92
N MET A 205 -6.31 -11.49 25.94
CA MET A 205 -5.89 -11.09 27.29
C MET A 205 -4.44 -10.62 27.33
N THR A 206 -3.55 -11.26 26.57
CA THR A 206 -2.14 -10.87 26.48
C THR A 206 -2.00 -9.49 25.84
N ARG A 207 -2.72 -9.22 24.74
CA ARG A 207 -2.72 -7.89 24.10
C ARG A 207 -3.28 -6.81 25.01
N ASN A 208 -4.38 -7.08 25.71
CA ASN A 208 -4.98 -6.11 26.63
C ASN A 208 -4.04 -5.79 27.82
N THR A 209 -3.31 -6.79 28.32
CA THR A 209 -2.33 -6.60 29.39
C THR A 209 -1.16 -5.72 28.94
N LEU A 210 -0.64 -5.93 27.72
CA LEU A 210 0.43 -5.09 27.16
C LEU A 210 -0.02 -3.64 26.94
N ILE A 211 -1.26 -3.44 26.48
CA ILE A 211 -1.83 -2.10 26.32
C ILE A 211 -1.98 -1.41 27.68
N THR A 212 -2.48 -2.12 28.69
CA THR A 212 -2.64 -1.57 30.05
C THR A 212 -1.30 -1.24 30.69
N GLN A 213 -0.27 -2.06 30.47
CA GLN A 213 1.10 -1.79 30.95
C GLN A 213 1.70 -0.55 30.26
N ASN A 214 1.54 -0.41 28.95
CA ASN A 214 2.04 0.76 28.22
C ASN A 214 1.30 2.05 28.61
N VAL A 215 -0.02 1.99 28.79
CA VAL A 215 -0.83 3.14 29.26
C VAL A 215 -0.52 3.50 30.71
N GLY A 216 -0.19 2.51 31.55
CA GLY A 216 0.30 2.73 32.93
C GLY A 216 1.69 3.38 32.96
N ALA A 217 2.59 2.97 32.06
CA ALA A 217 3.92 3.55 31.91
C ALA A 217 3.84 5.02 31.46
N GLU A 218 2.97 5.36 30.49
CA GLU A 218 2.76 6.75 30.05
C GLU A 218 2.20 7.65 31.17
N LYS A 219 1.29 7.15 32.00
CA LYS A 219 0.77 7.94 33.15
C LYS A 219 1.83 8.18 34.22
N THR A 220 2.80 7.28 34.37
CA THR A 220 3.86 7.41 35.38
C THR A 220 4.97 8.36 34.91
N GLU A 221 5.21 8.43 33.60
CA GLU A 221 6.09 9.42 32.96
C GLU A 221 5.48 10.84 33.01
N GLN A 222 4.17 10.99 32.76
CA GLN A 222 3.51 12.31 32.85
C GLN A 222 3.50 12.90 34.27
N PHE A 223 3.50 12.07 35.33
CA PHE A 223 3.54 12.54 36.72
C PHE A 223 4.94 12.93 37.23
N LYS A 224 6.00 12.69 36.45
CA LYS A 224 7.39 13.03 36.82
C LYS A 224 7.94 14.30 36.16
N LEU A 225 7.12 15.07 35.44
CA LEU A 225 7.53 16.41 35.01
C LEU A 225 7.67 17.32 36.24
N PRO A 226 8.86 17.88 36.52
CA PRO A 226 9.03 18.82 37.62
C PRO A 226 8.16 20.05 37.35
N LEU A 227 7.26 20.35 38.28
CA LEU A 227 6.51 21.61 38.30
C LEU A 227 7.51 22.77 38.25
N LEU A 228 7.69 23.35 37.06
CA LEU A 228 8.39 24.61 36.89
C LEU A 228 7.61 25.67 37.66
N LYS A 229 8.13 25.95 38.86
CA LYS A 229 7.68 27.01 39.75
C LYS A 229 7.89 28.32 39.00
N ARG A 230 6.81 28.88 38.45
CA ARG A 230 6.76 30.29 38.05
C ARG A 230 7.01 31.12 39.32
N ALA A 231 8.18 31.76 39.36
CA ALA A 231 8.47 32.92 40.19
C ALA A 231 8.73 34.09 39.23
#